data_AF-A0A1Q2CBV9-F1
#
_entry.id   AF-A0A1Q2CBV9-F1
#
_cell.length_a   1.000
_cell.length_b   1.000
_cell.length_c   1.000
_cell.angle_alpha   90.00
_cell.angle_beta   90.00
_cell.angle_gamma   90.00
#
_symmetry.space_group_name_H-M   'P 1'
#
loop_
_entity.id
_entity.type
_entity.pdbx_description
1 polymer ?
#
loop_
_entity_poly.entity_id
_entity_poly.type
_entity_poly.pdbx_seq_one_letter_code
_entity_poly.pdbx_strand_id
1 'polypeptide(L)'
;MVSFGNLLAQRLLELWAQGETLDNEHLRQVVSDVALISGKTQLTVVANHVVADEVPTEASKYHFVDSYLGVAEYKDSRLEQVTQLIQRCVYLRVGWPQILELQAEARALFGAPDLASVLWQAGLLGVEEEDDGLAHFFTMDRLGRLRLPRGLDRYVFHPSLREVCGLLPSGGPIYWRI
;
A
#
# COMPACT_ATOMS: atom_id res chain seq x y z
N MET A 1 -1.16 4.40 -11.98
CA MET A 1 0.05 5.26 -12.08
C MET A 1 -0.19 6.68 -12.59
N VAL A 2 -1.26 6.97 -13.34
CA VAL A 2 -1.55 8.34 -13.83
C VAL A 2 -1.69 9.38 -12.69
N SER A 3 -2.16 8.98 -11.51
CA SER A 3 -2.34 9.88 -10.37
C SER A 3 -1.01 10.42 -9.78
N PHE A 4 0.00 9.58 -9.56
CA PHE A 4 1.26 10.02 -8.93
C PHE A 4 2.03 11.00 -9.83
N GLY A 5 2.18 10.69 -11.11
CA GLY A 5 2.87 11.56 -12.07
C GLY A 5 2.16 12.91 -12.23
N ASN A 6 0.83 12.90 -12.27
CA ASN A 6 0.04 14.13 -12.35
C ASN A 6 0.14 14.97 -11.06
N LEU A 7 0.08 14.33 -9.89
CA LEU A 7 0.23 15.02 -8.60
C LEU A 7 1.63 15.62 -8.46
N LEU A 8 2.67 14.87 -8.83
CA LEU A 8 4.05 15.37 -8.82
C LEU A 8 4.20 16.55 -9.78
N ALA A 9 3.74 16.41 -11.02
CA ALA A 9 3.80 17.48 -12.01
C ALA A 9 3.05 18.73 -11.54
N GLN A 10 1.86 18.56 -10.95
CA GLN A 10 1.08 19.66 -10.40
C GLN A 10 1.84 20.38 -9.27
N ARG A 11 2.41 19.65 -8.32
CA ARG A 11 3.18 20.24 -7.22
C ARG A 11 4.43 20.96 -7.70
N LEU A 12 5.14 20.40 -8.68
CA LEU A 12 6.30 21.07 -9.27
C LEU A 12 5.90 22.34 -10.04
N LEU A 13 4.76 22.35 -10.73
CA LEU A 13 4.22 23.54 -11.40
C LEU A 13 3.81 24.63 -10.39
N GLU A 14 3.19 24.25 -9.27
CA GLU A 14 2.82 25.17 -8.18
C GLU A 14 4.06 25.88 -7.63
N LEU A 15 5.14 25.13 -7.34
CA LEU A 15 6.40 25.69 -6.85
C LEU A 15 7.10 26.59 -7.88
N TRP A 16 7.09 26.17 -9.15
CA TRP A 16 7.66 26.97 -10.23
C TRP A 16 6.92 28.31 -10.40
N ALA A 17 5.59 28.30 -10.30
CA ALA A 17 4.77 29.52 -10.36
C ALA A 17 5.02 30.48 -9.19
N GLN A 18 5.48 29.98 -8.05
CA GLN A 18 5.85 30.78 -6.87
C GLN A 18 7.28 31.36 -6.96
N GLY A 19 8.04 31.01 -8.01
CA GLY A 19 9.41 31.49 -8.21
C GLY A 19 10.43 30.83 -7.28
N GLU A 20 10.06 29.72 -6.62
CA GLU A 20 10.97 28.99 -5.75
C GLU A 20 12.04 28.25 -6.57
N THR A 21 13.26 28.22 -6.04
CA THR A 21 14.33 27.41 -6.62
C THR A 21 14.21 25.99 -6.08
N LEU A 22 13.93 25.04 -6.98
CA LEU A 22 13.87 23.61 -6.66
C LEU A 22 15.27 23.09 -6.34
N ASP A 23 15.70 23.22 -5.09
CA ASP A 23 16.85 22.48 -4.59
C ASP A 23 16.49 21.00 -4.32
N ASN A 24 17.51 20.20 -4.03
CA ASN A 24 17.32 18.77 -3.79
C ASN A 24 16.46 18.48 -2.57
N GLU A 25 16.38 19.39 -1.60
CA GLU A 25 15.60 19.16 -0.38
C GLU A 25 14.11 19.41 -0.63
N HIS A 26 13.77 20.50 -1.31
CA HIS A 26 12.40 20.76 -1.73
C HIS A 26 11.88 19.65 -2.67
N LEU A 27 12.70 19.18 -3.60
CA LEU A 27 12.31 18.06 -4.46
C LEU A 27 12.03 16.79 -3.66
N ARG A 28 12.85 16.47 -2.65
CA ARG A 28 12.62 15.32 -1.76
C ARG A 28 11.32 15.49 -0.99
N GLN A 29 11.05 16.67 -0.46
CA GLN A 29 9.83 16.94 0.29
C GLN A 29 8.59 16.74 -0.61
N VAL A 30 8.60 17.28 -1.83
CA VAL A 30 7.50 17.09 -2.79
C VAL A 30 7.29 15.61 -3.11
N VAL A 31 8.37 14.87 -3.39
CA VAL A 31 8.28 13.43 -3.66
C VAL A 31 7.71 12.69 -2.44
N SER A 32 8.14 13.06 -1.24
CA SER A 32 7.65 12.51 0.02
C SER A 32 6.15 12.75 0.22
N ASP A 33 5.68 13.98 0.00
CA ASP A 33 4.28 14.35 0.15
C ASP A 33 3.39 13.62 -0.86
N VAL A 34 3.83 13.55 -2.12
CA VAL A 34 3.10 12.83 -3.17
C VAL A 34 3.09 11.32 -2.88
N ALA A 35 4.20 10.77 -2.37
CA ALA A 35 4.27 9.37 -1.95
C ALA A 35 3.33 9.09 -0.79
N LEU A 36 3.26 9.96 0.22
CA LEU A 36 2.33 9.86 1.34
C LEU A 36 0.88 9.84 0.86
N ILE A 37 0.49 10.79 0.00
CA ILE A 37 -0.88 10.89 -0.52
C ILE A 37 -1.22 9.65 -1.35
N SER A 38 -0.37 9.30 -2.32
CA SER A 38 -0.60 8.15 -3.20
C SER A 38 -0.65 6.84 -2.41
N GLY A 39 0.27 6.65 -1.47
CA GLY A 39 0.31 5.48 -0.61
C GLY A 39 -0.94 5.37 0.26
N LYS A 40 -1.38 6.48 0.89
CA LYS A 40 -2.64 6.50 1.66
C LYS A 40 -3.84 6.14 0.79
N THR A 41 -3.94 6.69 -0.42
CA THR A 41 -5.03 6.35 -1.35
C THR A 41 -5.06 4.86 -1.67
N GLN A 42 -3.93 4.25 -1.99
CA GLN A 42 -3.87 2.80 -2.26
C GLN A 42 -4.17 1.99 -1.00
N LEU A 43 -3.70 2.42 0.17
CA LEU A 43 -3.95 1.72 1.42
C LEU A 43 -5.43 1.79 1.83
N THR A 44 -6.12 2.89 1.52
CA THR A 44 -7.58 3.00 1.67
C THR A 44 -8.30 1.99 0.78
N VAL A 45 -7.82 1.72 -0.45
CA VAL A 45 -8.37 0.66 -1.31
C VAL A 45 -8.20 -0.71 -0.65
N VAL A 46 -7.01 -1.00 -0.10
CA VAL A 46 -6.75 -2.24 0.63
C VAL A 46 -7.67 -2.38 1.85
N ALA A 47 -7.81 -1.34 2.67
CA ALA A 47 -8.69 -1.36 3.83
C ALA A 47 -10.16 -1.61 3.44
N ASN A 48 -10.64 -0.97 2.38
CA ASN A 48 -12.00 -1.21 1.87
C ASN A 48 -12.18 -2.65 1.34
N HIS A 49 -11.17 -3.23 0.69
CA HIS A 49 -11.21 -4.63 0.26
C HIS A 49 -11.27 -5.59 1.44
N VAL A 50 -10.47 -5.35 2.48
CA VAL A 50 -10.50 -6.14 3.72
C VAL A 50 -11.87 -6.08 4.38
N VAL A 51 -12.50 -4.89 4.44
CA VAL A 51 -13.86 -4.73 4.96
C VAL A 51 -14.89 -5.48 4.10
N ALA A 52 -14.78 -5.41 2.78
CA ALA A 52 -15.73 -6.09 1.89
C ALA A 52 -15.66 -7.62 2.05
N ASP A 53 -14.47 -8.19 2.28
CA ASP A 53 -14.26 -9.62 2.56
C ASP A 53 -14.81 -10.02 3.94
N GLU A 54 -14.92 -9.09 4.89
CA GLU A 54 -15.49 -9.29 6.23
C GLU A 54 -17.03 -9.28 6.28
N VAL A 55 -17.73 -8.88 5.21
CA VAL A 55 -19.21 -8.82 5.21
C VAL A 55 -19.83 -10.11 4.66
N PRO A 56 -20.17 -11.08 5.53
CA PRO A 56 -21.30 -11.98 5.29
C PRO A 56 -22.51 -11.71 6.19
N THR A 57 -23.68 -11.65 5.55
CA THR A 57 -25.04 -12.00 6.03
C THR A 57 -25.81 -11.09 7.01
N GLU A 58 -25.20 -10.26 7.87
CA GLU A 58 -25.98 -9.47 8.86
C GLU A 58 -26.33 -8.03 8.46
N ALA A 59 -25.80 -7.52 7.33
CA ALA A 59 -26.07 -6.15 6.86
C ALA A 59 -27.51 -5.92 6.35
N SER A 60 -28.31 -6.98 6.19
CA SER A 60 -29.72 -6.87 5.77
C SER A 60 -30.69 -6.48 6.90
N LYS A 61 -30.22 -6.23 8.13
CA LYS A 61 -31.12 -6.03 9.30
C LYS A 61 -31.18 -4.65 9.93
N TYR A 62 -30.32 -3.69 9.59
CA TYR A 62 -30.30 -2.40 10.31
C TYR A 62 -30.30 -1.16 9.40
N HIS A 63 -31.09 -0.18 9.83
CA HIS A 63 -31.66 0.93 9.06
C HIS A 63 -30.63 1.94 8.49
N PHE A 64 -31.00 2.50 7.35
CA PHE A 64 -30.14 3.10 6.32
C PHE A 64 -29.60 4.53 6.58
N VAL A 65 -29.61 5.06 7.81
CA VAL A 65 -29.21 6.47 8.05
C VAL A 65 -28.16 6.62 9.16
N ASP A 66 -28.22 5.87 10.26
CA ASP A 66 -27.13 5.82 11.27
C ASP A 66 -25.89 5.04 10.78
N SER A 67 -26.04 4.29 9.69
CA SER A 67 -24.95 3.48 9.12
C SER A 67 -23.81 4.30 8.53
N TYR A 68 -24.04 5.52 8.02
CA TYR A 68 -23.00 6.24 7.28
C TYR A 68 -21.87 6.77 8.17
N LEU A 69 -22.21 7.31 9.35
CA LEU A 69 -21.21 7.76 10.33
C LEU A 69 -20.47 6.56 10.96
N GLY A 70 -21.20 5.51 11.32
CA GLY A 70 -20.61 4.27 11.82
C GLY A 70 -19.71 3.58 10.79
N VAL A 71 -20.05 3.62 9.50
CA VAL A 71 -19.22 3.07 8.41
C VAL A 71 -17.96 3.92 8.19
N ALA A 72 -18.03 5.25 8.36
CA ALA A 72 -16.85 6.11 8.24
C ALA A 72 -15.86 5.87 9.39
N GLU A 73 -16.32 5.90 10.64
CA GLU A 73 -15.48 5.60 11.81
C GLU A 73 -14.92 4.18 11.77
N TYR A 74 -15.72 3.21 11.29
CA TYR A 74 -15.27 1.84 11.06
C TYR A 74 -14.18 1.78 9.99
N LYS A 75 -14.32 2.48 8.86
CA LYS A 75 -13.30 2.52 7.80
C LYS A 75 -11.99 3.15 8.25
N ASP A 76 -12.05 4.25 8.99
CA ASP A 76 -10.85 4.91 9.52
C ASP A 76 -10.11 3.99 10.50
N SER A 77 -10.84 3.31 11.38
CA SER A 77 -10.33 2.24 12.24
C SER A 77 -9.64 1.11 11.44
N ARG A 78 -10.22 0.68 10.32
CA ARG A 78 -9.64 -0.40 9.50
C ARG A 78 -8.39 0.02 8.75
N LEU A 79 -8.34 1.24 8.23
CA LEU A 79 -7.13 1.79 7.64
C LEU A 79 -5.99 1.83 8.66
N GLU A 80 -6.28 2.27 9.88
CA GLU A 80 -5.31 2.29 10.98
C GLU A 80 -4.82 0.86 11.31
N GLN A 81 -5.73 -0.10 11.44
CA GLN A 81 -5.38 -1.49 11.72
C GLN A 81 -4.51 -2.13 10.63
N VAL A 82 -4.83 -1.91 9.35
CA VAL A 82 -3.99 -2.38 8.24
C VAL A 82 -2.61 -1.70 8.28
N THR A 83 -2.56 -0.40 8.57
CA THR A 83 -1.30 0.35 8.72
C THR A 83 -0.44 -0.23 9.83
N GLN A 84 -1.03 -0.51 11.00
CA GLN A 84 -0.35 -1.09 12.16
C GLN A 84 0.16 -2.52 11.90
N LEU A 85 -0.57 -3.31 11.12
CA LEU A 85 -0.11 -4.65 10.71
C LEU A 85 1.12 -4.55 9.80
N ILE A 86 1.09 -3.67 8.78
CA ILE A 86 2.23 -3.47 7.88
C ILE A 86 3.45 -2.94 8.64
N GLN A 87 3.24 -2.05 9.61
CA GLN A 87 4.30 -1.50 10.46
C GLN A 87 5.15 -2.56 11.18
N ARG A 88 4.58 -3.72 11.50
CA ARG A 88 5.28 -4.82 12.18
C ARG A 88 6.35 -5.47 11.30
N CYS A 89 6.27 -5.31 9.98
CA CYS A 89 7.30 -5.76 9.07
C CYS A 89 8.61 -4.96 9.19
N VAL A 90 8.55 -3.74 9.76
CA VAL A 90 9.66 -2.79 9.99
C VAL A 90 10.36 -2.29 8.72
N TYR A 91 10.68 -3.16 7.78
CA TYR A 91 11.45 -2.88 6.58
C TYR A 91 10.62 -2.96 5.30
N LEU A 92 11.07 -2.24 4.27
CA LEU A 92 10.50 -2.30 2.93
C LEU A 92 10.77 -3.64 2.24
N ARG A 93 11.91 -4.29 2.50
CA ARG A 93 12.18 -5.65 2.02
C ARG A 93 12.01 -6.67 3.13
N VAL A 94 11.24 -7.72 2.84
CA VAL A 94 10.93 -8.80 3.77
C VAL A 94 11.00 -10.16 3.09
N GLY A 95 11.21 -11.21 3.88
CA GLY A 95 11.18 -12.59 3.40
C GLY A 95 9.80 -13.21 3.53
N TRP A 96 9.67 -14.43 3.02
CA TRP A 96 8.45 -15.22 3.14
C TRP A 96 7.95 -15.41 4.59
N PRO A 97 8.81 -15.63 5.62
CA PRO A 97 8.33 -15.78 7.00
C PRO A 97 7.55 -14.56 7.50
N GLN A 98 8.02 -13.34 7.22
CA GLN A 98 7.33 -12.12 7.61
C GLN A 98 5.99 -11.96 6.88
N ILE A 99 5.90 -12.41 5.62
CA ILE A 99 4.63 -12.43 4.88
C ILE A 99 3.65 -13.40 5.53
N LEU A 100 4.11 -14.57 5.99
CA LEU A 100 3.26 -15.53 6.70
C LEU A 100 2.77 -14.99 8.04
N GLU A 101 3.62 -14.31 8.80
CA GLU A 101 3.25 -13.65 10.05
C GLU A 101 2.20 -12.56 9.81
N LEU A 102 2.45 -11.67 8.83
CA LEU A 102 1.49 -10.65 8.42
C LEU A 102 0.13 -11.25 8.05
N GLN A 103 0.11 -12.35 7.29
CA GLN A 103 -1.14 -13.05 6.94
C GLN A 103 -1.83 -13.66 8.17
N ALA A 104 -1.08 -14.28 9.08
CA ALA A 104 -1.65 -14.92 10.25
C ALA A 104 -2.32 -13.88 11.17
N GLU A 105 -1.65 -12.75 11.40
CA GLU A 105 -2.21 -11.66 12.19
C GLU A 105 -3.41 -10.99 11.51
N ALA A 106 -3.33 -10.77 10.19
CA ALA A 106 -4.47 -10.22 9.44
C ALA A 106 -5.69 -11.14 9.51
N ARG A 107 -5.50 -12.47 9.41
CA ARG A 107 -6.60 -13.43 9.59
C ARG A 107 -7.17 -13.43 11.00
N ALA A 108 -6.33 -13.27 12.02
CA ALA A 108 -6.78 -13.20 13.40
C ALA A 108 -7.61 -11.92 13.66
N LEU A 109 -7.22 -10.80 13.04
CA LEU A 109 -7.88 -9.50 13.23
C LEU A 109 -9.14 -9.34 12.38
N PHE A 110 -9.15 -9.91 11.18
CA PHE A 110 -10.18 -9.66 10.16
C PHE A 110 -10.93 -10.91 9.71
N GLY A 111 -10.70 -12.07 10.34
CA GLY A 111 -11.48 -13.29 10.10
C GLY A 111 -11.16 -14.09 8.82
N ALA A 112 -10.62 -13.51 7.74
CA ALA A 112 -10.23 -14.29 6.55
C ALA A 112 -9.37 -13.63 5.44
N PRO A 113 -8.91 -12.36 5.47
CA PRO A 113 -8.33 -11.77 4.26
C PRO A 113 -6.96 -12.36 3.94
N ASP A 114 -6.76 -12.70 2.67
CA ASP A 114 -5.41 -12.87 2.10
C ASP A 114 -4.79 -11.48 1.88
N LEU A 115 -4.47 -10.80 2.99
CA LEU A 115 -4.01 -9.42 2.99
C LEU A 115 -2.81 -9.21 2.06
N ALA A 116 -1.89 -10.17 2.00
CA ALA A 116 -0.73 -10.08 1.14
C ALA A 116 -1.11 -10.08 -0.35
N SER A 117 -2.10 -10.88 -0.77
CA SER A 117 -2.63 -10.83 -2.13
C SER A 117 -3.43 -9.55 -2.41
N VAL A 118 -4.12 -8.98 -1.42
CA VAL A 118 -4.80 -7.69 -1.58
C VAL A 118 -3.78 -6.56 -1.76
N LEU A 119 -2.71 -6.55 -0.96
CA LEU A 119 -1.59 -5.61 -1.11
C LEU A 119 -0.89 -5.77 -2.46
N TRP A 120 -0.70 -7.02 -2.89
CA TRP A 120 -0.17 -7.33 -4.22
C TRP A 120 -1.05 -6.72 -5.32
N GLN A 121 -2.35 -7.00 -5.32
CA GLN A 121 -3.30 -6.45 -6.31
C GLN A 121 -3.36 -4.92 -6.32
N ALA A 122 -3.19 -4.29 -5.16
CA ALA A 122 -3.12 -2.83 -5.02
C ALA A 122 -1.77 -2.24 -5.47
N GLY A 123 -0.80 -3.07 -5.86
CA GLY A 123 0.56 -2.63 -6.22
C GLY A 123 1.37 -2.12 -5.02
N LEU A 124 0.97 -2.46 -3.80
CA LEU A 124 1.64 -2.07 -2.55
C LEU A 124 2.61 -3.12 -2.03
N LEU A 125 2.47 -4.36 -2.49
CA LEU A 125 3.43 -5.44 -2.27
C LEU A 125 3.88 -5.96 -3.64
N GLY A 126 5.17 -6.18 -3.77
CA GLY A 126 5.84 -6.70 -4.95
C GLY A 126 6.76 -7.85 -4.60
N VAL A 127 7.39 -8.42 -5.62
CA VAL A 127 8.40 -9.47 -5.51
C VAL A 127 9.69 -9.02 -6.18
N GLU A 128 10.84 -9.39 -5.62
CA GLU A 128 12.15 -9.16 -6.26
C GLU A 128 12.62 -10.52 -6.79
N GLU A 129 12.66 -10.69 -8.11
CA GLU A 129 13.18 -11.91 -8.73
C GLU A 129 14.70 -11.81 -8.84
N GLU A 130 15.41 -12.90 -8.57
CA GLU A 130 16.88 -12.91 -8.57
C GLU A 130 17.48 -12.60 -9.95
N ASP A 131 16.73 -12.87 -11.02
CA ASP A 131 17.20 -12.82 -12.40
C ASP A 131 17.50 -11.40 -12.91
N ASP A 132 16.73 -10.40 -12.47
CA ASP A 132 16.90 -9.01 -12.90
C ASP A 132 17.12 -8.01 -11.76
N GLY A 133 16.95 -8.43 -10.50
CA GLY A 133 17.10 -7.58 -9.33
C GLY A 133 16.10 -6.41 -9.27
N LEU A 134 15.02 -6.48 -10.06
CA LEU A 134 13.96 -5.49 -10.08
C LEU A 134 12.81 -5.93 -9.18
N ALA A 135 12.16 -4.96 -8.54
CA ALA A 135 10.88 -5.18 -7.89
C ALA A 135 9.77 -5.19 -8.95
N HIS A 136 9.00 -6.27 -8.97
CA HIS A 136 7.84 -6.45 -9.81
C HIS A 136 6.58 -6.29 -8.96
N PHE A 137 5.76 -5.30 -9.29
CA PHE A 137 4.46 -5.08 -8.68
C PHE A 137 3.36 -5.59 -9.60
N PHE A 138 2.18 -5.89 -9.04
CA PHE A 138 1.06 -6.35 -9.83
C PHE A 138 0.67 -5.34 -10.91
N THR A 139 0.55 -5.84 -12.13
CA THR A 139 -0.08 -5.13 -13.24
C THR A 139 -1.00 -6.09 -14.01
N MET A 140 -2.15 -5.57 -14.47
CA MET A 140 -3.16 -6.38 -15.16
C MET A 140 -2.67 -6.97 -16.49
N ASP A 141 -1.69 -6.33 -17.11
CA ASP A 141 -1.10 -6.69 -18.41
C ASP A 141 -0.03 -7.79 -18.31
N ARG A 142 0.74 -7.86 -17.22
CA ARG A 142 1.89 -8.77 -17.12
C ARG A 142 1.64 -10.01 -16.30
N LEU A 143 0.86 -9.91 -15.22
CA LEU A 143 0.98 -10.92 -14.17
C LEU A 143 -0.20 -11.88 -14.05
N GLY A 144 -1.42 -11.54 -14.50
CA GLY A 144 -2.59 -12.44 -14.56
C GLY A 144 -2.98 -13.19 -13.27
N ARG A 145 -2.19 -13.06 -12.20
CA ARG A 145 -2.22 -13.83 -10.97
C ARG A 145 -2.70 -12.88 -9.89
N LEU A 146 -3.97 -13.02 -9.53
CA LEU A 146 -4.60 -12.28 -8.45
C LEU A 146 -4.00 -12.64 -7.08
N ARG A 147 -3.31 -13.79 -6.96
CA ARG A 147 -2.63 -14.20 -5.74
C ARG A 147 -1.16 -13.80 -5.78
N LEU A 148 -0.63 -13.40 -4.63
CA LEU A 148 0.79 -13.15 -4.45
C LEU A 148 1.60 -14.42 -4.77
N PRO A 149 2.69 -14.34 -5.57
CA PRO A 149 3.63 -15.45 -5.75
C PRO A 149 4.19 -15.93 -4.41
N ARG A 150 4.23 -17.25 -4.19
CA ARG A 150 4.59 -17.85 -2.90
C ARG A 150 6.00 -18.43 -2.91
N GLY A 151 6.63 -18.43 -1.74
CA GLY A 151 7.90 -19.11 -1.52
C GLY A 151 9.10 -18.46 -2.22
N LEU A 152 9.00 -17.16 -2.51
CA LEU A 152 10.13 -16.38 -2.99
C LEU A 152 10.97 -15.88 -1.81
N ASP A 153 12.25 -15.63 -2.06
CA ASP A 153 13.17 -15.18 -1.02
C ASP A 153 12.97 -13.72 -0.63
N ARG A 154 12.47 -12.89 -1.55
CA ARG A 154 12.33 -11.44 -1.35
C ARG A 154 10.99 -10.90 -1.84
N TYR A 155 10.33 -10.23 -0.91
CA TYR A 155 9.16 -9.42 -1.12
C TYR A 155 9.48 -7.96 -0.82
N VAL A 156 8.83 -7.05 -1.54
CA VAL A 156 9.15 -5.63 -1.46
C VAL A 156 7.86 -4.83 -1.34
N PHE A 157 7.72 -4.09 -0.24
CA PHE A 157 6.67 -3.09 -0.10
C PHE A 157 6.96 -1.89 -1.01
N HIS A 158 5.90 -1.32 -1.60
CA HIS A 158 6.04 -0.14 -2.44
C HIS A 158 6.66 1.01 -1.63
N PRO A 159 7.63 1.78 -2.20
CA PRO A 159 8.36 2.81 -1.44
C PRO A 159 7.49 3.86 -0.77
N SER A 160 6.27 4.11 -1.27
CA SER A 160 5.31 5.00 -0.59
C SER A 160 4.94 4.55 0.83
N LEU A 161 5.06 3.25 1.15
CA LEU A 161 4.80 2.74 2.50
C LEU A 161 5.87 3.15 3.51
N ARG A 162 7.02 3.68 3.08
CA ARG A 162 7.92 4.42 3.97
C ARG A 162 7.22 5.63 4.58
N GLU A 163 6.57 6.44 3.75
CA GLU A 163 5.93 7.67 4.23
C GLU A 163 4.61 7.37 4.95
N VAL A 164 3.87 6.36 4.51
CA VAL A 164 2.56 6.00 5.10
C VAL A 164 2.71 5.19 6.39
N CYS A 165 3.55 4.17 6.37
CA CYS A 165 3.69 3.21 7.46
C CYS A 165 4.98 3.38 8.26
N GLY A 166 5.92 4.24 7.84
CA GLY A 166 7.21 4.37 8.51
C GLY A 166 8.17 3.21 8.25
N LEU A 167 7.96 2.44 7.18
CA LEU A 167 8.85 1.32 6.83
C LEU A 167 10.25 1.82 6.48
N LEU A 168 11.27 1.13 6.99
CA LEU A 168 12.66 1.48 6.79
C LEU A 168 13.22 0.83 5.51
N PRO A 169 14.08 1.51 4.75
CA PRO A 169 14.79 0.87 3.66
C PRO A 169 15.76 -0.19 4.22
N SER A 170 15.91 -1.29 3.49
CA SER A 170 16.93 -2.31 3.75
C SER A 170 17.59 -2.71 2.42
N GLY A 171 18.92 -2.77 2.40
CA GLY A 171 19.69 -3.02 1.17
C GLY A 171 19.81 -1.81 0.24
N GLY A 172 20.03 -2.05 -1.05
CA GLY A 172 20.17 -1.01 -2.07
C GLY A 172 18.85 -0.33 -2.46
N PRO A 173 18.87 0.63 -3.40
CA PRO A 173 17.66 1.25 -3.93
C PRO A 173 16.69 0.20 -4.48
N ILE A 174 15.39 0.47 -4.38
CA ILE A 174 14.37 -0.37 -5.03
C ILE A 174 14.19 0.18 -6.44
N TYR A 175 14.55 -0.61 -7.45
CA TYR A 175 14.24 -0.31 -8.84
C TYR A 175 13.04 -1.15 -9.24
N TRP A 176 12.01 -0.52 -9.78
CA TRP A 176 10.82 -1.24 -10.25
C TRP A 176 10.46 -0.79 -11.66
N ARG A 177 9.89 -1.71 -12.42
CA ARG A 177 9.48 -1.45 -13.79
C ARG A 177 8.06 -0.89 -13.80
N ILE A 178 7.92 0.32 -14.36
CA ILE A 178 6.63 0.98 -14.64
C ILE A 178 5.96 0.26 -15.82
#